data_AF-Q9SZB2-F1
#
_entry.id   AF-Q9SZB2-F1
#
_cell.length_a   1.000
_cell.length_b   1.000
_cell.length_c   1.000
_cell.angle_alpha   90.00
_cell.angle_beta   90.00
_cell.angle_gamma   90.00
#
_symmetry.space_group_name_H-M   'P 1'
#
loop_
_entity.id
_entity.type
_entity.pdbx_description
1 polymer ?
#
loop_
_entity_poly.entity_id
_entity_poly.type
_entity_poly.pdbx_seq_one_letter_code
_entity_poly.pdbx_strand_id
1 'polypeptide(L)'
;MESSVKPNPFLSFSSFIHHQCTRFSSDLSARIEDTKRFAETLATRRFSLPTPPPFASVSQSKSGTPTTTLSPSLVAKALAGTSVFTVSNTNNEFVLISDPTGGKSIGLLCFRQEDAEAFLAQARLRRRELKTNAKVVPITLDQVYLLKVEGISFRFLPDPIQIKNALELKSSGNKNGFDGVPVFQSELLVVRKKNRRYCPVYFSKEDIERELSKYTRASRGDQQIMVGSLEDVLRKMEMSEKNSGWEDVIFIPPGRSYAQHMQDLIKE
;
A
#
# COMPACT_ATOMS: atom_id res chain seq x y z
N MET A 1 30.28 -40.44 -38.23
CA MET A 1 29.68 -39.31 -38.99
C MET A 1 28.72 -38.59 -38.05
N GLU A 2 29.24 -37.91 -37.02
CA GLU A 2 29.67 -36.50 -37.05
C GLU A 2 28.49 -35.57 -37.32
N SER A 3 27.74 -35.13 -36.29
CA SER A 3 27.99 -33.94 -35.46
C SER A 3 27.98 -32.61 -36.24
N SER A 4 26.94 -31.79 -36.04
CA SER A 4 27.12 -30.34 -35.99
C SER A 4 25.95 -29.66 -35.27
N VAL A 5 26.26 -29.21 -34.05
CA VAL A 5 25.50 -28.29 -33.20
C VAL A 5 25.73 -26.86 -33.70
N LYS A 6 24.69 -26.01 -33.69
CA LYS A 6 24.78 -24.53 -33.70
C LYS A 6 23.39 -23.90 -33.41
N PRO A 7 23.31 -22.69 -32.84
CA PRO A 7 23.28 -22.44 -31.40
C PRO A 7 21.99 -21.74 -30.90
N ASN A 8 21.75 -21.84 -29.59
CA ASN A 8 20.66 -21.19 -28.87
C ASN A 8 20.72 -19.65 -28.94
N PRO A 9 19.64 -18.94 -29.31
CA PRO A 9 19.49 -17.51 -29.07
C PRO A 9 19.03 -17.28 -27.63
N PHE A 10 20.03 -17.16 -26.76
CA PHE A 10 20.18 -16.13 -25.74
C PHE A 10 18.89 -15.45 -25.22
N LEU A 11 18.51 -15.74 -23.97
CA LEU A 11 18.90 -14.89 -22.83
C LEU A 11 18.35 -13.46 -22.92
N SER A 12 17.10 -13.26 -22.50
CA SER A 12 16.58 -11.99 -22.01
C SER A 12 15.29 -12.24 -21.25
N PHE A 13 15.07 -11.52 -20.15
CA PHE A 13 13.99 -11.63 -19.15
C PHE A 13 14.26 -12.42 -17.85
N SER A 14 15.42 -13.06 -17.65
CA SER A 14 15.74 -13.69 -16.33
C SER A 14 16.51 -12.80 -15.35
N SER A 15 16.80 -11.53 -15.66
CA SER A 15 17.60 -10.64 -14.79
C SER A 15 16.82 -9.53 -14.07
N PHE A 16 15.52 -9.31 -14.35
CA PHE A 16 14.79 -8.18 -13.74
C PHE A 16 13.89 -8.55 -12.54
N ILE A 17 13.44 -9.80 -12.43
CA ILE A 17 12.59 -10.24 -11.29
C ILE A 17 13.41 -11.09 -10.28
N HIS A 18 14.56 -11.62 -10.69
CA HIS A 18 15.39 -12.47 -9.83
C HIS A 18 16.37 -11.70 -8.93
N HIS A 19 16.64 -10.42 -9.22
CA HIS A 19 17.59 -9.60 -8.42
C HIS A 19 16.92 -8.74 -7.32
N GLN A 20 15.60 -8.81 -7.19
CA GLN A 20 14.82 -8.20 -6.10
C GLN A 20 14.11 -9.22 -5.19
N CYS A 21 14.12 -10.52 -5.54
CA CYS A 21 13.50 -11.57 -4.71
C CYS A 21 14.41 -12.17 -3.62
N THR A 22 15.63 -11.66 -3.44
CA THR A 22 16.59 -12.14 -2.41
C THR A 22 16.84 -11.16 -1.26
N ARG A 23 16.07 -10.07 -1.15
CA ARG A 23 16.27 -9.05 -0.08
C ARG A 23 15.08 -8.68 0.79
N PHE A 24 13.88 -9.23 0.57
CA PHE A 24 12.74 -8.99 1.48
C PHE A 24 11.90 -10.26 1.63
N SER A 25 12.46 -11.24 2.34
CA SER A 25 11.74 -12.38 2.91
C SER A 25 12.43 -12.74 4.21
N SER A 26 12.03 -12.04 5.26
CA SER A 26 12.29 -12.40 6.65
C SER A 26 11.03 -12.07 7.43
N ASP A 27 10.25 -13.12 7.66
CA ASP A 27 9.36 -13.34 8.80
C ASP A 27 8.56 -12.16 9.35
N LEU A 28 7.29 -12.08 8.95
CA LEU A 28 6.22 -11.60 9.82
C LEU A 28 5.31 -12.77 10.17
N SER A 29 5.84 -13.79 10.84
CA SER A 29 5.08 -14.80 11.61
C SER A 29 6.03 -15.69 12.43
N ALA A 30 6.75 -15.12 13.42
CA ALA A 30 7.30 -15.91 14.53
C ALA A 30 7.77 -15.02 15.71
N ARG A 31 7.11 -15.20 16.86
CA ARG A 31 7.65 -15.15 18.23
C ARG A 31 8.15 -13.79 18.78
N ILE A 32 7.29 -13.17 19.60
CA ILE A 32 7.71 -12.28 20.69
C ILE A 32 7.28 -12.95 21.99
N GLU A 33 8.23 -13.56 22.68
CA GLU A 33 8.08 -14.01 24.07
C GLU A 33 9.40 -13.76 24.81
N ASP A 34 9.25 -13.08 25.95
CA ASP A 34 10.17 -12.97 27.08
C ASP A 34 11.60 -12.44 26.87
N THR A 35 11.95 -11.31 27.52
CA THR A 35 12.43 -11.34 28.93
C THR A 35 12.92 -9.95 29.38
N LYS A 36 12.47 -9.63 30.60
CA LYS A 36 12.81 -8.52 31.51
C LYS A 36 14.32 -8.29 31.70
N ARG A 37 14.74 -7.04 32.01
CA ARG A 37 15.24 -6.61 33.35
C ARG A 37 16.13 -5.34 33.31
N PHE A 38 15.76 -4.36 34.16
CA PHE A 38 16.61 -3.45 35.00
C PHE A 38 17.51 -2.42 34.26
N ALA A 39 17.76 -1.18 34.72
CA ALA A 39 17.64 -0.47 36.01
C ALA A 39 17.67 1.07 35.71
N GLU A 40 17.00 1.95 36.48
CA GLU A 40 17.63 2.94 37.43
C GLU A 40 18.23 4.20 36.77
N THR A 41 18.08 5.46 37.20
CA THR A 41 17.32 6.22 38.22
C THR A 41 17.59 7.74 37.98
N LEU A 42 16.63 8.63 38.32
CA LEU A 42 16.80 10.01 38.89
C LEU A 42 17.53 11.11 38.05
N ALA A 43 17.21 12.42 38.02
CA ALA A 43 16.21 13.29 38.65
C ALA A 43 16.17 14.68 37.96
N THR A 44 15.07 15.43 38.16
CA THR A 44 14.95 16.92 38.20
C THR A 44 15.30 17.78 36.98
N ARG A 45 14.28 18.38 36.32
CA ARG A 45 13.90 19.81 36.41
C ARG A 45 12.82 20.19 35.39
N ARG A 46 11.90 21.07 35.84
CA ARG A 46 10.78 21.68 35.11
C ARG A 46 11.29 22.75 34.13
N PHE A 47 10.73 22.85 32.93
CA PHE A 47 10.23 24.09 32.30
C PHE A 47 9.43 23.74 31.04
N SER A 48 8.29 24.42 30.89
CA SER A 48 7.28 24.32 29.83
C SER A 48 7.74 24.94 28.50
N LEU A 49 7.46 24.30 27.36
CA LEU A 49 7.16 24.90 26.04
C LEU A 49 6.56 23.81 25.10
N PRO A 50 5.86 24.19 24.01
CA PRO A 50 4.70 23.46 23.46
C PRO A 50 5.01 22.23 22.60
N THR A 51 4.01 21.33 22.59
CA THR A 51 3.89 20.06 21.86
C THR A 51 4.31 20.11 20.38
N PRO A 52 5.20 19.20 19.93
CA PRO A 52 5.48 18.94 18.51
C PRO A 52 4.43 17.98 17.88
N PRO A 53 4.27 17.97 16.54
CA PRO A 53 3.32 17.11 15.82
C PRO A 53 3.74 15.62 15.84
N PRO A 54 2.80 14.68 15.65
CA PRO A 54 2.99 13.28 16.00
C PRO A 54 3.69 12.51 14.87
N PHE A 55 5.02 12.56 14.84
CA PHE A 55 5.84 11.50 14.23
C PHE A 55 7.05 11.23 15.15
N ALA A 56 7.02 10.09 15.83
CA ALA A 56 8.12 9.40 16.52
C ALA A 56 8.84 10.09 17.70
N SER A 57 8.50 9.68 18.93
CA SER A 57 9.49 9.53 20.02
C SER A 57 9.08 8.40 20.97
N VAL A 58 10.00 7.46 21.16
CA VAL A 58 9.91 6.27 22.02
C VAL A 58 10.08 6.67 23.48
N SER A 59 9.20 6.21 24.38
CA SER A 59 9.55 5.89 25.77
C SER A 59 8.50 4.98 26.41
N GLN A 60 9.02 4.00 27.13
CA GLN A 60 8.36 2.82 27.65
C GLN A 60 7.40 3.09 28.83
N SER A 61 6.37 2.25 28.91
CA SER A 61 6.07 1.37 30.06
C SER A 61 4.70 1.50 30.75
N LYS A 62 4.09 0.32 30.93
CA LYS A 62 3.13 -0.13 31.97
C LYS A 62 1.61 -0.09 31.67
N SER A 63 1.11 -1.33 31.57
CA SER A 63 -0.16 -1.88 32.07
C SER A 63 -1.49 -1.42 31.45
N GLY A 64 -2.02 -2.28 30.57
CA GLY A 64 -3.17 -3.11 30.93
C GLY A 64 -4.56 -2.49 30.79
N THR A 65 -5.09 -2.47 29.57
CA THR A 65 -6.49 -2.76 29.21
C THR A 65 -6.54 -3.00 27.70
N PRO A 66 -7.36 -3.92 27.17
CA PRO A 66 -7.53 -4.06 25.72
C PRO A 66 -8.35 -2.87 25.22
N THR A 67 -7.68 -1.73 25.00
CA THR A 67 -8.25 -0.53 24.42
C THR A 67 -8.46 -0.77 22.93
N THR A 68 -9.69 -1.19 22.63
CA THR A 68 -10.32 -1.35 21.31
C THR A 68 -9.52 -0.69 20.16
N THR A 69 -8.75 -1.50 19.43
CA THR A 69 -8.14 -1.09 18.16
C THR A 69 -9.22 -0.67 17.16
N LEU A 70 -8.85 0.07 16.11
CA LEU A 70 -9.79 0.38 15.02
C LEU A 70 -10.36 -0.93 14.46
N SER A 71 -11.69 -1.00 14.32
CA SER A 71 -12.34 -2.21 13.81
C SER A 71 -11.95 -2.41 12.35
N PRO A 72 -11.71 -3.66 11.89
CA PRO A 72 -11.40 -3.95 10.48
C PRO A 72 -12.44 -3.38 9.50
N SER A 73 -13.69 -3.26 9.94
CA SER A 73 -14.78 -2.64 9.18
C SER A 73 -14.55 -1.16 8.87
N LEU A 74 -13.88 -0.41 9.77
CA LEU A 74 -13.58 1.00 9.55
C LEU A 74 -12.47 1.17 8.51
N VAL A 75 -11.43 0.32 8.59
CA VAL A 75 -10.34 0.29 7.61
C VAL A 75 -10.89 -0.10 6.23
N ALA A 76 -11.73 -1.14 6.15
CA ALA A 76 -12.41 -1.52 4.92
C ALA A 76 -13.25 -0.37 4.36
N LYS A 77 -14.03 0.33 5.20
CA LYS A 77 -14.83 1.49 4.76
C LYS A 77 -13.95 2.63 4.20
N ALA A 78 -12.77 2.87 4.78
CA ALA A 78 -11.85 3.89 4.27
C ALA A 78 -11.27 3.54 2.89
N LEU A 79 -11.14 2.24 2.60
CA LEU A 79 -10.65 1.73 1.31
C LEU A 79 -11.73 1.64 0.23
N ALA A 80 -13.00 1.75 0.62
CA ALA A 80 -14.13 1.65 -0.29
C ALA A 80 -14.04 2.67 -1.42
N GLY A 81 -14.37 2.23 -2.64
CA GLY A 81 -14.35 3.06 -3.85
C GLY A 81 -13.00 3.13 -4.56
N THR A 82 -11.90 2.66 -3.97
CA THR A 82 -10.64 2.47 -4.70
C THR A 82 -10.63 1.10 -5.38
N SER A 83 -10.51 1.09 -6.71
CA SER A 83 -10.45 -0.15 -7.50
C SER A 83 -9.01 -0.55 -7.79
N VAL A 84 -8.74 -1.85 -7.72
CA VAL A 84 -7.55 -2.51 -8.26
C VAL A 84 -7.98 -3.58 -9.26
N PHE A 85 -7.07 -4.01 -10.11
CA PHE A 85 -7.34 -4.93 -11.21
C PHE A 85 -6.68 -6.27 -10.94
N THR A 86 -7.42 -7.34 -11.19
CA THR A 86 -6.90 -8.70 -11.10
C THR A 86 -7.40 -9.53 -12.28
N VAL A 87 -6.81 -10.69 -12.48
CA VAL A 87 -7.19 -11.59 -13.57
C VAL A 87 -8.08 -12.68 -12.99
N SER A 88 -9.28 -12.84 -13.54
CA SER A 88 -10.20 -13.92 -13.19
C SER A 88 -10.41 -14.88 -14.36
N ASN A 89 -10.77 -16.12 -14.07
CA ASN A 89 -11.30 -17.05 -15.08
C ASN A 89 -12.80 -16.77 -15.37
N THR A 90 -13.43 -17.61 -16.18
CA THR A 90 -14.87 -17.56 -16.53
C THR A 90 -15.78 -17.82 -15.33
N ASN A 91 -15.28 -18.52 -14.32
CA ASN A 91 -15.98 -18.78 -13.07
C ASN A 91 -15.82 -17.62 -12.06
N ASN A 92 -15.19 -16.52 -12.48
CA ASN A 92 -14.82 -15.37 -11.64
C ASN A 92 -13.87 -15.74 -10.49
N GLU A 93 -13.09 -16.81 -10.62
CA GLU A 93 -12.04 -17.18 -9.67
C GLU A 93 -10.72 -16.49 -10.03
N PHE A 94 -9.93 -16.09 -9.03
CA PHE A 94 -8.65 -15.44 -9.25
C PHE A 94 -7.65 -16.38 -9.92
N VAL A 95 -6.93 -15.87 -10.91
CA VAL A 95 -5.77 -16.55 -11.49
C VAL A 95 -4.59 -16.37 -10.54
N LEU A 96 -4.10 -17.48 -10.01
CA LEU A 96 -3.02 -17.51 -9.02
C LEU A 96 -1.71 -18.01 -9.63
N ILE A 97 -0.60 -17.52 -9.07
CA ILE A 97 0.75 -17.98 -9.35
C ILE A 97 1.15 -18.94 -8.24
N SER A 98 1.15 -20.24 -8.52
CA SER A 98 1.59 -21.25 -7.55
C SER A 98 3.11 -21.23 -7.41
N ASP A 99 3.60 -21.32 -6.18
CA ASP A 99 4.99 -21.61 -5.88
C ASP A 99 5.36 -22.99 -6.47
N PRO A 100 6.55 -23.18 -7.10
CA PRO A 100 7.01 -24.50 -7.54
C PRO A 100 7.03 -25.56 -6.42
N THR A 101 7.13 -25.16 -5.15
CA THR A 101 7.04 -26.06 -3.99
C THR A 101 5.60 -26.46 -3.62
N GLY A 102 4.59 -25.88 -4.26
CA GLY A 102 3.18 -26.23 -4.14
C GLY A 102 2.48 -25.74 -2.87
N GLY A 103 3.21 -25.21 -1.89
CA GLY A 103 2.64 -24.87 -0.58
C GLY A 103 1.91 -23.53 -0.51
N LYS A 104 2.19 -22.60 -1.43
CA LYS A 104 1.61 -21.25 -1.42
C LYS A 104 1.29 -20.79 -2.83
N SER A 105 0.19 -20.06 -2.97
CA SER A 105 -0.20 -19.42 -4.21
C SER A 105 -0.24 -17.91 -4.03
N ILE A 106 0.14 -17.17 -5.06
CA ILE A 106 0.20 -15.71 -5.04
C ILE A 106 -0.85 -15.16 -6.00
N GLY A 107 -1.74 -14.31 -5.48
CA GLY A 107 -2.64 -13.50 -6.29
C GLY A 107 -2.03 -12.13 -6.57
N LEU A 108 -2.18 -11.60 -7.79
CA LEU A 108 -1.72 -10.25 -8.14
C LEU A 108 -2.89 -9.26 -8.19
N LEU A 109 -2.66 -8.09 -7.62
CA LEU A 109 -3.59 -6.97 -7.57
C LEU A 109 -2.89 -5.72 -8.13
N CYS A 110 -3.24 -5.33 -9.34
CA CYS A 110 -2.57 -4.26 -10.07
C CYS A 110 -3.30 -2.94 -9.89
N PHE A 111 -2.58 -1.86 -9.60
CA PHE A 111 -3.17 -0.52 -9.56
C PHE A 111 -3.50 0.03 -10.94
N ARG A 112 -2.90 -0.55 -11.99
CA ARG A 112 -3.18 -0.23 -13.39
C ARG A 112 -3.82 -1.39 -14.12
N GLN A 113 -4.79 -1.09 -14.97
CA GLN A 113 -5.44 -2.08 -15.81
C GLN A 113 -4.45 -2.67 -16.82
N GLU A 114 -3.60 -1.83 -17.43
CA GLU A 114 -2.63 -2.27 -18.44
C GLU A 114 -1.64 -3.31 -17.88
N ASP A 115 -1.27 -3.18 -16.59
CA ASP A 115 -0.37 -4.14 -15.93
C ASP A 115 -1.07 -5.49 -15.70
N ALA A 116 -2.36 -5.48 -15.36
CA ALA A 116 -3.17 -6.71 -15.25
C ALA A 116 -3.38 -7.36 -16.63
N GLU A 117 -3.56 -6.58 -17.69
CA GLU A 117 -3.67 -7.07 -19.06
C GLU A 117 -2.35 -7.67 -19.56
N ALA A 118 -1.22 -7.03 -19.24
CA ALA A 118 0.11 -7.56 -19.53
C ALA A 118 0.34 -8.89 -18.79
N PHE A 119 -0.06 -8.99 -17.52
CA PHE A 119 -0.01 -10.25 -16.77
C PHE A 119 -0.89 -11.32 -17.41
N LEU A 120 -2.13 -10.98 -17.82
CA LEU A 120 -3.02 -11.89 -18.53
C LEU A 120 -2.41 -12.38 -19.86
N ALA A 121 -1.80 -11.48 -20.65
CA ALA A 121 -1.13 -11.85 -21.89
C ALA A 121 0.02 -12.84 -21.65
N GLN A 122 0.84 -12.60 -20.62
CA GLN A 122 1.90 -13.52 -20.22
C GLN A 122 1.35 -14.88 -19.74
N ALA A 123 0.28 -14.86 -18.94
CA ALA A 123 -0.36 -16.07 -18.44
C ALA A 123 -0.94 -16.93 -19.58
N ARG A 124 -1.54 -16.31 -20.60
CA ARG A 124 -2.06 -16.96 -21.82
C ARG A 124 -0.98 -17.60 -22.68
N LEU A 125 0.23 -17.04 -22.69
CA LEU A 125 1.37 -17.64 -23.41
C LEU A 125 1.84 -18.94 -22.74
N ARG A 126 1.77 -19.01 -21.39
CA ARG A 126 2.25 -20.15 -20.61
C ARG A 126 1.22 -21.26 -20.46
N ARG A 127 -0.06 -20.93 -20.26
CA ARG A 127 -1.14 -21.91 -20.04
C ARG A 127 -2.20 -21.80 -21.13
N ARG A 128 -2.38 -22.90 -21.87
CA ARG A 128 -3.40 -22.96 -22.94
C ARG A 128 -4.83 -22.77 -22.40
N GLU A 129 -5.10 -23.25 -21.18
CA GLU A 129 -6.41 -23.14 -20.51
C GLU A 129 -6.84 -21.68 -20.26
N LEU A 130 -5.89 -20.76 -20.09
CA LEU A 130 -6.20 -19.35 -19.86
C LEU A 130 -6.49 -18.57 -21.15
N LYS A 131 -6.22 -19.16 -22.33
CA LYS A 131 -6.30 -18.48 -23.62
C LYS A 131 -7.68 -17.90 -23.92
N THR A 132 -8.75 -18.62 -23.57
CA THR A 132 -10.13 -18.19 -23.84
C THR A 132 -10.89 -17.78 -22.60
N ASN A 133 -10.44 -18.19 -21.42
CA ASN A 133 -11.29 -18.17 -20.23
C ASN A 133 -10.89 -17.10 -19.21
N ALA A 134 -9.76 -16.41 -19.37
CA ALA A 134 -9.32 -15.42 -18.41
C ALA A 134 -9.57 -13.98 -18.89
N LYS A 135 -10.01 -13.10 -17.99
CA LYS A 135 -10.29 -11.68 -18.22
C LYS A 135 -9.76 -10.84 -17.05
N VAL A 136 -9.52 -9.55 -17.30
CA VAL A 136 -9.21 -8.59 -16.24
C VAL A 136 -10.51 -8.11 -15.61
N VAL A 137 -10.57 -8.09 -14.28
CA VAL A 137 -11.75 -7.69 -13.50
C VAL A 137 -11.33 -6.64 -12.48
N PRO A 138 -12.07 -5.52 -12.36
CA PRO A 138 -11.89 -4.59 -11.26
C PRO A 138 -12.46 -5.18 -9.96
N ILE A 139 -11.70 -5.06 -8.87
CA ILE A 139 -12.10 -5.39 -7.50
C ILE A 139 -11.79 -4.20 -6.59
N THR A 140 -12.60 -3.96 -5.59
CA THR A 140 -12.38 -2.83 -4.68
C THR A 140 -11.43 -3.21 -3.54
N LEU A 141 -10.64 -2.23 -3.06
CA LEU A 141 -9.64 -2.48 -2.02
C LEU A 141 -10.27 -2.92 -0.69
N ASP A 142 -11.49 -2.48 -0.38
CA ASP A 142 -12.23 -2.93 0.80
C ASP A 142 -12.54 -4.43 0.75
N GLN A 143 -12.93 -4.93 -0.43
CA GLN A 143 -13.16 -6.35 -0.64
C GLN A 143 -11.86 -7.12 -0.48
N VAL A 144 -10.80 -6.67 -1.15
CA VAL A 144 -9.46 -7.27 -1.05
C VAL A 144 -8.96 -7.33 0.40
N TYR A 145 -9.13 -6.23 1.14
CA TYR A 145 -8.67 -6.13 2.52
C TYR A 145 -9.34 -7.18 3.42
N LEU A 146 -10.59 -7.53 3.13
CA LEU A 146 -11.35 -8.56 3.84
C LEU A 146 -11.12 -9.98 3.30
N LEU A 147 -10.47 -10.15 2.13
CA LEU A 147 -10.14 -11.46 1.58
C LEU A 147 -9.03 -12.13 2.39
N LYS A 148 -9.42 -13.01 3.32
CA LYS A 148 -8.52 -13.96 3.98
C LYS A 148 -8.78 -15.34 3.41
N VAL A 149 -7.88 -15.82 2.56
CA VAL A 149 -7.95 -17.18 1.99
C VAL A 149 -6.71 -17.95 2.39
N GLU A 150 -6.92 -19.13 2.98
CA GLU A 150 -5.82 -19.99 3.40
C GLU A 150 -4.98 -20.43 2.18
N GLY A 151 -3.65 -20.40 2.33
CA GLY A 151 -2.72 -20.79 1.28
C GLY A 151 -2.52 -19.78 0.14
N ILE A 152 -3.22 -18.63 0.18
CA ILE A 152 -3.10 -17.58 -0.84
C ILE A 152 -2.58 -16.29 -0.22
N SER A 153 -1.56 -15.71 -0.84
CA SER A 153 -1.04 -14.39 -0.49
C SER A 153 -1.28 -13.42 -1.64
N PHE A 154 -2.00 -12.34 -1.39
CA PHE A 154 -2.18 -11.28 -2.39
C PHE A 154 -1.01 -10.30 -2.35
N ARG A 155 -0.52 -9.91 -3.53
CA ARG A 155 0.54 -8.89 -3.67
C ARG A 155 0.05 -7.77 -4.56
N PHE A 156 0.27 -6.55 -4.09
CA PHE A 156 0.04 -5.37 -4.90
C PHE A 156 1.15 -5.18 -5.93
N LEU A 157 0.74 -4.81 -7.15
CA LEU A 157 1.62 -4.28 -8.18
C LEU A 157 1.32 -2.78 -8.31
N PRO A 158 2.19 -1.91 -7.76
CA PRO A 158 1.96 -0.46 -7.77
C PRO A 158 2.13 0.12 -9.17
N ASP A 159 1.51 1.27 -9.41
CA ASP A 159 1.72 2.03 -10.65
C ASP A 159 3.20 2.48 -10.73
N PRO A 160 3.96 2.09 -11.77
CA PRO A 160 5.35 2.49 -11.93
C PRO A 160 5.54 4.01 -12.05
N ILE A 161 4.55 4.76 -12.54
CA ILE A 161 4.58 6.23 -12.58
C ILE A 161 4.60 6.77 -11.15
N GLN A 162 3.76 6.24 -10.27
CA GLN A 162 3.68 6.68 -8.88
C GLN A 162 4.90 6.27 -8.07
N ILE A 163 5.52 5.13 -8.38
CA ILE A 163 6.81 4.73 -7.81
C ILE A 163 7.89 5.75 -8.17
N LYS A 164 7.97 6.16 -9.44
CA LYS A 164 8.92 7.19 -9.88
C LYS A 164 8.66 8.52 -9.15
N ASN A 165 7.42 8.98 -9.12
CA ASN A 165 6.98 10.19 -8.43
C ASN A 165 7.37 10.18 -6.93
N ALA A 166 7.15 9.06 -6.25
CA ALA A 166 7.51 8.86 -4.85
C ALA A 166 9.02 8.94 -4.59
N LEU A 167 9.81 8.36 -5.49
CA LEU A 167 11.28 8.42 -5.42
C LEU A 167 11.81 9.83 -5.65
N GLU A 168 11.22 10.59 -6.57
CA GLU A 168 11.61 11.99 -6.84
C GLU A 168 11.33 12.89 -5.62
N LEU A 169 10.16 12.74 -4.97
CA LEU A 169 9.79 13.50 -3.77
C LEU A 169 10.61 13.12 -2.53
N LYS A 170 11.08 11.88 -2.42
CA LYS A 170 11.88 11.40 -1.28
C LYS A 170 13.36 11.78 -1.43
N SER A 171 13.67 13.00 -1.88
CA SER A 171 14.97 13.48 -2.42
C SER A 171 16.24 13.32 -1.52
N SER A 172 16.17 12.57 -0.42
CA SER A 172 17.25 12.24 0.51
C SER A 172 17.26 10.78 1.02
N GLY A 173 16.38 9.89 0.54
CA GLY A 173 16.24 8.52 1.05
C GLY A 173 16.69 7.44 0.07
N ASN A 174 17.49 6.48 0.55
CA ASN A 174 18.00 5.25 -0.09
C ASN A 174 17.66 5.04 -1.59
N LYS A 175 18.69 4.89 -2.42
CA LYS A 175 18.61 4.39 -3.82
C LYS A 175 17.98 2.99 -3.97
N ASN A 176 17.50 2.40 -2.88
CA ASN A 176 17.02 1.04 -2.78
C ASN A 176 15.52 0.97 -3.09
N GLY A 177 15.09 1.48 -4.24
CA GLY A 177 13.70 1.42 -4.70
C GLY A 177 12.66 1.99 -3.71
N PHE A 178 11.39 1.78 -4.02
CA PHE A 178 10.27 2.07 -3.14
C PHE A 178 9.63 0.75 -2.71
N ASP A 179 9.38 0.59 -1.43
CA ASP A 179 8.76 -0.62 -0.87
C ASP A 179 7.28 -0.37 -0.57
N GLY A 180 6.41 -1.19 -1.13
CA GLY A 180 4.95 -1.05 -1.06
C GLY A 180 4.33 -0.16 -2.15
N VAL A 181 3.06 0.20 -1.96
CA VAL A 181 2.29 1.06 -2.87
C VAL A 181 2.40 2.51 -2.42
N PRO A 182 2.93 3.42 -3.25
CA PRO A 182 3.04 4.82 -2.89
C PRO A 182 1.69 5.46 -2.62
N VAL A 183 1.64 6.28 -1.57
CA VAL A 183 0.54 7.18 -1.28
C VAL A 183 1.07 8.56 -0.90
N PHE A 184 0.30 9.59 -1.21
CA PHE A 184 0.67 10.99 -1.10
C PHE A 184 -0.30 11.73 -0.19
N GLN A 185 0.21 12.56 0.71
CA GLN A 185 -0.60 13.35 1.62
C GLN A 185 -0.02 14.75 1.80
N SER A 186 -0.85 15.71 2.23
CA SER A 186 -0.40 17.06 2.57
C SER A 186 -1.20 17.60 3.74
N GLU A 187 -0.51 18.27 4.67
CA GLU A 187 -1.16 18.91 5.82
C GLU A 187 -2.13 20.04 5.39
N LEU A 188 -1.89 20.65 4.24
CA LEU A 188 -2.74 21.74 3.72
C LEU A 188 -4.12 21.29 3.25
N LEU A 189 -4.27 20.01 2.90
CA LEU A 189 -5.54 19.46 2.44
C LEU A 189 -6.39 18.87 3.57
N VAL A 190 -5.92 18.97 4.82
CA VAL A 190 -6.65 18.44 5.96
C VAL A 190 -7.85 19.34 6.27
N VAL A 191 -9.04 18.82 6.02
CA VAL A 191 -10.29 19.58 6.18
C VAL A 191 -10.94 19.25 7.53
N ARG A 192 -11.52 20.26 8.17
CA ARG A 192 -12.42 20.06 9.32
C ARG A 192 -13.85 20.32 8.87
N LYS A 193 -14.73 19.33 9.03
CA LYS A 193 -16.16 19.46 8.72
C LYS A 193 -16.97 18.92 9.89
N LYS A 194 -17.82 19.77 10.47
CA LYS A 194 -18.52 19.51 11.75
C LYS A 194 -17.48 19.19 12.86
N ASN A 195 -17.72 18.17 13.66
CA ASN A 195 -16.84 17.69 14.71
C ASN A 195 -15.86 16.60 14.24
N ARG A 196 -15.59 16.51 12.92
CA ARG A 196 -14.70 15.51 12.34
C ARG A 196 -13.63 16.15 11.47
N ARG A 197 -12.42 15.61 11.56
CA ARG A 197 -11.28 15.97 10.71
C ARG A 197 -11.18 14.92 9.60
N TYR A 198 -10.78 15.35 8.42
CA TYR A 198 -10.60 14.50 7.25
C TYR A 198 -9.18 14.72 6.71
N CYS A 199 -8.41 13.64 6.71
CA CYS A 199 -7.01 13.60 6.29
C CYS A 199 -6.93 12.82 4.96
N PRO A 200 -6.99 13.49 3.80
CA PRO A 200 -7.01 12.82 2.52
C PRO A 200 -5.63 12.25 2.16
N VAL A 201 -5.64 11.00 1.68
CA VAL A 201 -4.48 10.25 1.20
C VAL A 201 -4.73 9.85 -0.25
N TYR A 202 -3.87 10.29 -1.16
CA TYR A 202 -4.01 10.13 -2.60
C TYR A 202 -3.13 9.01 -3.12
N PHE A 203 -3.61 8.24 -4.09
CA PHE A 203 -2.80 7.23 -4.80
C PHE A 203 -1.98 7.82 -5.96
N SER A 204 -2.31 9.03 -6.44
CA SER A 204 -1.61 9.72 -7.53
C SER A 204 -1.04 11.07 -7.08
N LYS A 205 0.22 11.33 -7.42
CA LYS A 205 0.87 12.64 -7.20
C LYS A 205 0.15 13.76 -7.95
N GLU A 206 -0.30 13.48 -9.16
CA GLU A 206 -0.95 14.44 -10.03
C GLU A 206 -2.32 14.90 -9.46
N ASP A 207 -3.04 14.01 -8.78
CA ASP A 207 -4.30 14.35 -8.11
C ASP A 207 -4.09 15.28 -6.91
N ILE A 208 -3.11 15.00 -6.06
CA ILE A 208 -2.84 15.84 -4.89
C ILE A 208 -2.31 17.22 -5.30
N GLU A 209 -1.47 17.30 -6.33
CA GLU A 209 -0.96 18.58 -6.87
C GLU A 209 -2.08 19.46 -7.41
N ARG A 210 -3.01 18.86 -8.16
CA ARG A 210 -4.19 19.54 -8.67
C ARG A 210 -5.07 20.06 -7.54
N GLU A 211 -5.22 19.32 -6.44
CA GLU A 211 -5.93 19.83 -5.26
C GLU A 211 -5.16 20.94 -4.54
N LEU A 212 -3.84 20.80 -4.36
CA LEU A 212 -3.00 21.82 -3.72
C LEU A 212 -2.96 23.15 -4.50
N SER A 213 -2.96 23.09 -5.83
CA SER A 213 -2.98 24.28 -6.69
C SER A 213 -4.19 25.20 -6.47
N LYS A 214 -5.28 24.68 -5.90
CA LYS A 214 -6.48 25.46 -5.56
C LYS A 214 -6.27 26.34 -4.33
N TYR A 215 -5.38 25.95 -3.43
CA TYR A 215 -5.13 26.63 -2.14
C TYR A 215 -3.82 27.42 -2.15
N THR A 216 -2.81 26.92 -2.85
CA THR A 216 -1.46 27.51 -2.88
C THR A 216 -1.21 28.15 -4.23
N ARG A 217 -1.04 29.48 -4.25
CA ARG A 217 -0.60 30.22 -5.46
C ARG A 217 0.88 30.03 -5.79
N ALA A 218 1.65 29.43 -4.88
CA ALA A 218 3.10 29.30 -5.00
C ALA A 218 3.49 27.99 -5.71
N SER A 219 4.53 28.06 -6.53
CA SER A 219 5.18 26.96 -7.27
C SER A 219 5.81 25.86 -6.38
N ARG A 220 5.50 25.82 -5.08
CA ARG A 220 6.12 24.93 -4.08
C ARG A 220 5.17 23.85 -3.57
N GLY A 221 4.14 23.49 -4.33
CA GLY A 221 3.21 22.41 -3.98
C GLY A 221 3.94 21.11 -3.62
N ASP A 222 4.96 20.74 -4.41
CA ASP A 222 5.77 19.53 -4.20
C ASP A 222 6.47 19.48 -2.85
N GLN A 223 6.88 20.63 -2.28
CA GLN A 223 7.55 20.68 -0.97
C GLN A 223 6.60 20.37 0.20
N GLN A 224 5.30 20.34 -0.07
CA GLN A 224 4.24 20.12 0.92
C GLN A 224 3.62 18.72 0.80
N ILE A 225 4.13 17.90 -0.12
CA ILE A 225 3.66 16.52 -0.32
C ILE A 225 4.58 15.58 0.46
N MET A 226 3.98 14.84 1.39
CA MET A 226 4.64 13.73 2.08
C MET A 226 4.29 12.42 1.39
N VAL A 227 5.28 11.53 1.30
CA VAL A 227 5.16 10.20 0.70
C VAL A 227 5.14 9.15 1.80
N GLY A 228 4.17 8.23 1.75
CA GLY A 228 4.10 7.02 2.56
C GLY A 228 3.81 5.79 1.69
N SER A 229 3.72 4.60 2.30
CA SER A 229 3.21 3.40 1.63
C SER A 229 1.82 3.04 2.16
N LEU A 230 0.97 2.50 1.29
CA LEU A 230 -0.36 2.01 1.66
C LEU A 230 -0.27 0.99 2.79
N GLU A 231 0.67 0.05 2.69
CA GLU A 231 0.88 -1.02 3.66
C GLU A 231 1.23 -0.47 5.05
N ASP A 232 2.05 0.59 5.12
CA ASP A 232 2.38 1.23 6.39
C ASP A 232 1.18 2.01 6.97
N VAL A 233 0.39 2.67 6.12
CA VAL A 233 -0.83 3.36 6.56
C VAL A 233 -1.84 2.35 7.11
N LEU A 234 -2.09 1.25 6.39
CA LEU A 234 -3.00 0.19 6.83
C LEU A 234 -2.55 -0.44 8.15
N ARG A 235 -1.27 -0.79 8.26
CA ARG A 235 -0.70 -1.33 9.51
C ARG A 235 -0.89 -0.36 10.67
N LYS A 236 -0.68 0.94 10.45
CA LYS A 236 -0.88 1.96 11.48
C LYS A 236 -2.35 2.11 11.84
N MET A 237 -3.27 2.08 10.88
CA MET A 237 -4.71 2.09 11.17
C MET A 237 -5.13 0.88 12.00
N GLU A 238 -4.66 -0.32 11.67
CA GLU A 238 -4.97 -1.55 12.41
C GLU A 238 -4.44 -1.57 13.85
N MET A 239 -3.23 -1.04 14.05
CA MET A 239 -2.57 -1.05 15.36
C MET A 239 -2.97 0.12 16.27
N SER A 240 -3.67 1.12 15.73
CA SER A 240 -3.97 2.34 16.49
C SER A 240 -5.22 2.21 17.36
N GLU A 241 -5.18 2.89 18.49
CA GLU A 241 -6.32 3.03 19.40
C GLU A 241 -7.36 4.01 18.82
N LYS A 242 -8.61 3.89 19.27
CA LYS A 242 -9.64 4.91 18.97
C LYS A 242 -9.19 6.31 19.43
N ASN A 243 -9.53 7.35 18.66
CA ASN A 243 -9.16 8.75 18.87
C ASN A 243 -7.69 9.09 18.59
N SER A 244 -6.95 8.22 17.91
CA SER A 244 -5.56 8.50 17.48
C SER A 244 -5.49 9.44 16.27
N GLY A 245 -6.62 9.71 15.61
CA GLY A 245 -6.69 10.47 14.35
C GLY A 245 -6.47 9.60 13.11
N TRP A 246 -6.31 8.28 13.26
CA TRP A 246 -6.20 7.35 12.13
C TRP A 246 -7.59 7.03 11.53
N GLU A 247 -8.66 7.27 12.28
CA GLU A 247 -10.04 7.25 11.81
C GLU A 247 -10.42 8.45 10.92
N ASP A 248 -9.57 9.48 10.89
CA ASP A 248 -9.76 10.66 10.04
C ASP A 248 -9.21 10.44 8.62
N VAL A 249 -8.43 9.38 8.42
CA VAL A 249 -7.84 9.05 7.11
C VAL A 249 -8.93 8.65 6.12
N ILE A 250 -8.89 9.25 4.94
CA ILE A 250 -9.71 8.86 3.80
C ILE A 250 -8.81 8.65 2.59
N PHE A 251 -9.00 7.56 1.85
CA PHE A 251 -8.27 7.31 0.62
C PHE A 251 -9.03 7.93 -0.56
N ILE A 252 -8.33 8.69 -1.40
CA ILE A 252 -8.90 9.30 -2.61
C ILE A 252 -8.52 8.42 -3.81
N PRO A 253 -9.49 7.77 -4.48
CA PRO A 253 -9.22 6.94 -5.63
C PRO A 253 -8.54 7.73 -6.76
N PRO A 254 -7.64 7.09 -7.55
CA PRO A 254 -7.01 7.73 -8.70
C PRO A 254 -8.03 8.40 -9.65
N GLY A 255 -7.73 9.63 -10.05
CA GLY A 255 -8.55 10.43 -10.98
C GLY A 255 -9.79 11.08 -10.35
N ARG A 256 -10.09 10.83 -9.06
CA ARG A 256 -11.18 11.51 -8.35
C ARG A 256 -10.67 12.74 -7.60
N SER A 257 -11.49 13.79 -7.57
CA SER A 257 -11.26 14.90 -6.64
C SER A 257 -11.76 14.58 -5.23
N TYR A 258 -11.14 15.19 -4.22
CA TYR A 258 -11.61 15.11 -2.82
C TYR A 258 -13.09 15.49 -2.69
N ALA A 259 -13.51 16.57 -3.36
CA ALA A 259 -14.88 17.08 -3.28
C ALA A 259 -15.91 16.07 -3.82
N GLN A 260 -15.60 15.41 -4.94
CA GLN A 260 -16.48 14.38 -5.52
C GLN A 260 -16.53 13.15 -4.61
N HIS A 261 -15.38 12.66 -4.14
CA HIS A 261 -15.35 11.47 -3.29
C HIS A 261 -16.07 11.68 -1.95
N MET A 262 -15.91 12.86 -1.34
CA MET A 262 -16.62 13.21 -0.12
C MET A 262 -18.14 13.33 -0.29
N GLN A 263 -18.64 13.69 -1.47
CA GLN A 263 -20.09 13.69 -1.73
C GLN A 263 -20.65 12.28 -1.75
N ASP A 264 -19.91 11.32 -2.28
CA ASP A 264 -20.32 9.91 -2.32
C ASP A 264 -20.32 9.30 -0.90
N LEU A 265 -19.28 9.57 -0.10
CA LEU A 265 -19.18 9.08 1.29
C LEU A 265 -20.26 9.65 2.24
N ILE A 266 -20.89 10.77 1.90
CA ILE A 266 -21.96 11.38 2.70
C ILE A 266 -23.34 10.85 2.31
N LYS A 267 -23.47 10.26 1.11
CA LYS A 267 -24.74 9.68 0.63
C LYS A 267 -24.99 8.25 1.15
N GLU A 268 -23.97 7.59 1.68
CA GLU A 268 -24.05 6.28 2.35
C GLU A 268 -24.17 6.39 3.88
#